data_AF-A0A392T624-F1
#
_entry.id   AF-A0A392T624-F1
#
_cell.length_a   1.000
_cell.length_b   1.000
_cell.length_c   1.000
_cell.angle_alpha   90.00
_cell.angle_beta   90.00
_cell.angle_gamma   90.00
#
_symmetry.space_group_name_H-M   'P 1'
#
loop_
_entity.id
_entity.type
_entity.pdbx_description
1 polymer ?
#
loop_
_entity_poly.entity_id
_entity_poly.type
_entity_poly.pdbx_seq_one_letter_code
_entity_poly.pdbx_strand_id
1 'polypeptide(L)'
;ASDLELHFKTERDASGFRRDYLEKKATDFAKARDWESLGEILALLIFGLVLFPSQKNFIDVAAISVFWGVRVNGEDPVPAFLADVYYTLHMRYK
;
A
#
# COMPACT_ATOMS: atom_id res chain seq x y z
N ALA A 1 -9.75 16.59 -3.69
CA ALA A 1 -8.87 16.55 -2.51
C ALA A 1 -9.55 15.92 -1.28
N SER A 2 -10.84 16.16 -1.02
CA SER A 2 -11.50 15.83 0.26
C SER A 2 -11.83 14.35 0.56
N ASP A 3 -11.83 13.44 -0.42
CA ASP A 3 -12.22 12.02 -0.21
C ASP A 3 -11.07 11.17 0.34
N LEU A 4 -9.81 11.46 -0.04
CA LEU A 4 -8.64 10.71 0.42
C LEU A 4 -8.35 10.94 1.91
N GLU A 5 -8.49 12.18 2.41
CA GLU A 5 -8.18 12.52 3.81
C GLU A 5 -9.16 11.88 4.81
N LEU A 6 -10.40 11.62 4.40
CA LEU A 6 -11.42 10.97 5.25
C LEU A 6 -11.13 9.49 5.53
N HIS A 7 -10.36 8.84 4.66
CA HIS A 7 -10.07 7.41 4.73
C HIS A 7 -8.62 7.10 5.09
N PHE A 8 -7.76 8.11 5.11
CA PHE A 8 -6.41 8.04 5.66
C PHE A 8 -6.51 8.02 7.20
N LYS A 9 -6.33 6.83 7.79
CA LYS A 9 -6.46 6.62 9.23
C LYS A 9 -5.12 6.27 9.83
N THR A 10 -4.88 6.75 11.04
CA THR A 10 -3.76 6.31 11.87
C THR A 10 -4.25 5.18 12.76
N GLU A 11 -3.75 3.97 12.54
CA GLU A 11 -4.07 2.78 13.32
C GLU A 11 -2.77 2.24 13.95
N ARG A 12 -2.72 2.17 15.29
CA ARG A 12 -1.56 1.69 16.08
C ARG A 12 -0.21 2.23 15.58
N ASP A 13 -0.07 3.55 15.56
CA ASP A 13 1.14 4.29 15.17
C ASP A 13 1.55 4.26 13.68
N ALA A 14 0.76 3.63 12.81
CA ALA A 14 0.94 3.71 11.36
C ALA A 14 -0.26 4.38 10.68
N SER A 15 0.01 5.39 9.85
CA SER A 15 -1.00 6.00 8.98
C SER A 15 -1.11 5.26 7.65
N GLY A 16 -2.27 5.29 7.01
CA GLY A 16 -2.52 4.53 5.78
C GLY A 16 -3.99 4.32 5.45
N PHE A 17 -4.26 3.36 4.57
CA PHE A 17 -5.59 3.02 4.07
C PHE A 17 -6.03 1.63 4.51
N ARG A 18 -7.32 1.48 4.83
CA ARG A 18 -7.93 0.16 4.99
C ARG A 18 -8.13 -0.52 3.65
N ARG A 19 -7.90 -1.84 3.62
CA ARG A 19 -8.16 -2.70 2.46
C ARG A 19 -9.57 -2.52 1.91
N ASP A 20 -10.59 -2.58 2.76
CA ASP A 20 -12.00 -2.50 2.33
C ASP A 20 -12.31 -1.21 1.56
N TYR A 21 -11.65 -0.10 1.92
CA TYR A 21 -11.81 1.17 1.21
C TYR A 21 -11.18 1.13 -0.19
N LEU A 22 -9.96 0.60 -0.29
CA LEU A 22 -9.28 0.44 -1.58
C LEU A 22 -10.00 -0.56 -2.49
N GLU A 23 -10.49 -1.67 -1.96
CA GLU A 23 -11.29 -2.64 -2.72
C GLU A 23 -12.61 -2.04 -3.23
N LYS A 24 -13.25 -1.20 -2.42
CA LYS A 24 -14.42 -0.45 -2.86
C LYS A 24 -14.08 0.51 -4.00
N LYS A 25 -12.99 1.28 -3.88
CA LYS A 25 -12.52 2.16 -4.97
C LYS A 25 -12.19 1.37 -6.23
N ALA A 26 -11.50 0.23 -6.12
CA ALA A 26 -11.23 -0.66 -7.25
C ALA A 26 -12.53 -1.09 -7.94
N THR A 27 -13.55 -1.47 -7.16
CA THR A 27 -14.87 -1.83 -7.70
C THR A 27 -15.54 -0.65 -8.42
N ASP A 28 -15.42 0.56 -7.88
CA ASP A 28 -15.98 1.77 -8.48
C ASP A 28 -15.27 2.11 -9.81
N PHE A 29 -13.94 2.01 -9.88
CA PHE A 29 -13.17 2.20 -11.12
C PHE A 29 -13.45 1.11 -12.16
N ALA A 30 -13.60 -0.15 -11.74
CA ALA A 30 -14.00 -1.24 -12.64
C ALA A 30 -15.39 -0.99 -13.26
N LYS A 31 -16.34 -0.47 -12.48
CA LYS A 31 -17.66 -0.06 -13.00
C LYS A 31 -17.58 1.12 -13.95
N ALA A 32 -16.70 2.09 -13.67
CA ALA A 32 -16.42 3.23 -14.53
C ALA A 32 -15.61 2.87 -15.79
N ARG A 33 -15.15 1.61 -15.93
CA ARG A 33 -14.25 1.14 -16.99
C ARG A 33 -12.93 1.92 -17.05
N ASP A 34 -12.52 2.47 -15.92
CA ASP A 34 -11.22 3.11 -15.76
C ASP A 34 -10.19 2.04 -15.34
N TRP A 35 -9.60 1.41 -16.34
CA TRP A 35 -8.65 0.31 -16.15
C TRP A 35 -7.29 0.78 -15.63
N GLU A 36 -6.93 2.03 -15.89
CA GLU A 36 -5.66 2.61 -15.43
C GLU A 36 -5.71 2.81 -13.91
N SER A 37 -6.70 3.53 -13.42
CA SER A 37 -6.91 3.75 -11.98
C SER A 37 -7.17 2.43 -11.22
N LEU A 38 -7.87 1.48 -11.85
CA LEU A 38 -8.02 0.14 -11.29
C LEU A 38 -6.67 -0.56 -11.12
N GLY A 39 -5.82 -0.51 -12.15
CA GLY A 39 -4.48 -1.09 -12.12
C GLY A 39 -3.60 -0.50 -11.01
N GLU A 40 -3.69 0.81 -10.79
CA GLU A 40 -2.98 1.48 -9.70
C GLU A 40 -3.43 0.99 -8.32
N ILE A 41 -4.74 0.86 -8.09
CA ILE A 41 -5.26 0.40 -6.80
C ILE A 41 -4.94 -1.07 -6.57
N LEU A 42 -5.03 -1.91 -7.60
CA LEU A 42 -4.64 -3.32 -7.50
C LEU A 42 -3.15 -3.46 -7.17
N ALA A 43 -2.30 -2.67 -7.82
CA ALA A 43 -0.88 -2.65 -7.52
C ALA A 43 -0.63 -2.18 -6.09
N LEU A 44 -1.29 -1.10 -5.63
CA LEU A 44 -1.16 -0.63 -4.25
C LEU A 44 -1.61 -1.69 -3.23
N LEU A 45 -2.70 -2.41 -3.50
CA LEU A 45 -3.17 -3.53 -2.68
C LEU A 45 -2.14 -4.65 -2.59
N ILE A 46 -1.49 -5.02 -3.71
CA ILE A 46 -0.41 -6.02 -3.72
C ILE A 46 0.78 -5.53 -2.90
N PHE A 47 1.20 -4.29 -3.09
CA PHE A 47 2.32 -3.71 -2.33
C PHE A 47 2.05 -3.72 -0.81
N GLY A 48 0.87 -3.26 -0.38
CA GLY A 48 0.55 -3.18 1.05
C GLY A 48 0.16 -4.48 1.73
N LEU A 49 -0.47 -5.42 1.02
CA LEU A 49 -1.00 -6.64 1.64
C LEU A 49 -0.10 -7.87 1.44
N VAL A 50 0.67 -7.91 0.35
CA VAL A 50 1.47 -9.08 -0.03
C VAL A 50 2.96 -8.81 0.15
N LEU A 51 3.43 -7.64 -0.29
CA LEU A 51 4.86 -7.34 -0.33
C LEU A 51 5.37 -6.73 0.97
N PHE A 52 4.62 -5.79 1.55
CA PHE A 52 4.97 -5.09 2.78
C PHE A 52 3.83 -5.19 3.82
N PRO A 53 3.47 -6.42 4.26
CA PRO A 53 2.38 -6.59 5.20
C PRO A 53 2.76 -6.10 6.59
N SER A 54 2.19 -4.97 7.03
CA SER A 54 2.40 -4.46 8.39
C SER A 54 1.28 -4.81 9.37
N GLN A 55 0.03 -4.55 8.98
CA GLN A 55 -1.15 -4.78 9.80
C GLN A 55 -2.25 -5.49 8.99
N LYS A 56 -3.08 -6.27 9.69
CA LYS A 56 -4.13 -7.06 9.01
C LYS A 56 -5.13 -6.13 8.31
N ASN A 57 -5.29 -6.32 7.00
CA ASN A 57 -6.21 -5.56 6.15
C ASN A 57 -5.93 -4.05 6.12
N PHE A 58 -4.68 -3.64 6.32
CA PHE A 58 -4.27 -2.24 6.31
C PHE A 58 -3.01 -2.06 5.46
N ILE A 59 -3.00 -1.00 4.68
CA ILE A 59 -1.93 -0.61 3.78
C ILE A 59 -1.34 0.66 4.39
N ASP A 60 -0.13 0.57 4.94
CA ASP A 60 0.50 1.70 5.58
C ASP A 60 1.19 2.66 4.60
N VAL A 61 1.63 3.81 5.12
CA VAL A 61 2.39 4.82 4.38
C VAL A 61 3.71 4.31 3.85
N ALA A 62 4.36 3.33 4.49
CA ALA A 62 5.63 2.79 4.01
C ALA A 62 5.42 1.99 2.71
N ALA A 63 4.38 1.16 2.64
CA ALA A 63 4.00 0.47 1.42
C ALA A 63 3.57 1.46 0.32
N ILE A 64 2.85 2.53 0.68
CA ILE A 64 2.44 3.59 -0.25
C ILE A 64 3.66 4.34 -0.80
N SER A 65 4.65 4.66 0.03
CA SER A 65 5.86 5.39 -0.40
C SER A 65 6.72 4.53 -1.31
N VAL A 66 6.89 3.24 -1.02
CA VAL A 66 7.58 2.30 -1.90
C VAL A 66 6.83 2.13 -3.23
N PHE A 67 5.51 1.98 -3.19
CA PHE A 67 4.68 1.95 -4.40
C PHE A 67 4.90 3.20 -5.25
N TRP A 68 4.89 4.38 -4.64
CA TRP A 68 5.11 5.65 -5.33
C TRP A 68 6.51 5.74 -5.95
N GLY A 69 7.56 5.37 -5.19
CA GLY A 69 8.93 5.36 -5.70
C GLY A 69 9.10 4.44 -6.91
N VAL A 70 8.55 3.23 -6.85
CA VAL A 70 8.64 2.26 -7.96
C VAL A 70 7.84 2.73 -9.18
N ARG A 71 6.63 3.26 -8.97
CA ARG A 71 5.71 3.59 -10.08
C ARG A 71 5.96 4.93 -10.71
N VAL A 72 6.27 5.96 -9.92
CA VAL A 72 6.43 7.34 -10.38
C VAL A 72 7.88 7.66 -10.67
N ASN A 73 8.80 7.24 -9.80
CA ASN A 73 10.22 7.53 -9.94
C ASN A 73 10.99 6.44 -10.69
N GLY A 74 10.36 5.29 -10.96
CA GLY A 74 11.02 4.15 -11.59
C GLY A 74 12.12 3.53 -10.71
N GLU A 75 12.00 3.69 -9.40
CA GLU A 75 12.97 3.17 -8.44
C GLU A 75 12.96 1.63 -8.41
N ASP A 76 14.12 1.05 -8.12
CA ASP A 76 14.24 -0.38 -7.90
C ASP A 76 13.52 -0.75 -6.57
N PRO A 77 12.55 -1.69 -6.58
CA PRO A 77 11.93 -2.16 -5.34
C PRO A 77 12.86 -3.02 -4.47
N VAL A 78 13.94 -3.58 -5.02
CA VAL A 78 14.82 -4.53 -4.33
C VAL A 78 15.39 -3.97 -3.02
N PRO A 79 15.93 -2.74 -2.95
CA PRO A 79 16.40 -2.16 -1.70
C PRO A 79 15.31 -2.07 -0.62
N ALA A 80 14.07 -1.73 -0.99
CA ALA A 80 12.95 -1.66 -0.06
C ALA A 80 12.60 -3.05 0.51
N PHE A 81 12.56 -4.07 -0.35
CA PHE A 81 12.37 -5.46 0.09
C PHE A 81 13.47 -5.94 1.02
N LEU A 82 14.74 -5.65 0.70
CA LEU A 82 15.87 -6.06 1.54
C LEU A 82 15.79 -5.40 2.91
N ALA A 83 15.42 -4.12 2.98
CA ALA A 83 15.22 -3.42 4.24
C ALA A 83 14.09 -4.04 5.08
N ASP A 84 12.95 -4.35 4.46
CA ASP A 84 11.78 -4.94 5.14
C ASP A 84 12.06 -6.36 5.66
N VAL A 85 12.69 -7.20 4.83
CA VAL A 85 13.11 -8.55 5.22
C VAL A 85 14.14 -8.49 6.34
N TYR A 86 15.14 -7.61 6.24
CA TYR A 86 16.14 -7.43 7.29
C TYR A 86 15.50 -6.99 8.60
N TYR A 87 14.58 -6.02 8.56
CA TYR A 87 13.85 -5.55 9.73
C TYR A 87 13.01 -6.67 10.36
N THR A 88 12.26 -7.41 9.55
CA THR A 88 11.44 -8.53 10.01
C THR A 88 12.27 -9.63 10.66
N LEU A 89 13.42 -9.98 10.08
CA LEU A 89 14.36 -10.92 10.68
C LEU A 89 14.92 -10.37 11.98
N HIS A 90 15.40 -9.13 12.00
CA HIS A 90 15.97 -8.52 13.18
C HIS A 90 14.98 -8.45 14.35
N MET A 91 13.72 -8.16 14.09
CA MET A 91 12.66 -8.12 15.11
C MET A 91 12.26 -9.52 15.61
N ARG A 92 12.40 -10.58 14.78
CA ARG A 92 12.09 -11.96 15.17
C ARG A 92 13.19 -12.64 15.98
N TYR A 93 14.44 -12.21 15.81
CA TYR A 93 15.61 -12.79 16.49
C TYR A 93 16.12 -11.92 17.66
N LYS A 94 15.25 -11.06 18.21
CA LYS A 94 15.49 -10.31 19.45
C LYS A 94 14.76 -10.95 20.63
#